data_AF-A0A957AXH7-F1
#
_entry.id   AF-A0A957AXH7-F1
#
_cell.length_a   1.000
_cell.length_b   1.000
_cell.length_c   1.000
_cell.angle_alpha   90.00
_cell.angle_beta   90.00
_cell.angle_gamma   90.00
#
_symmetry.space_group_name_H-M   'P 1'
#
loop_
_entity.id
_entity.type
_entity.pdbx_description
1 polymer ?
#
loop_
_entity_poly.entity_id
_entity_poly.type
_entity_poly.pdbx_seq_one_letter_code
_entity_poly.pdbx_strand_id
1 'polypeptide(L)'
;MFKSTSPHLEKQTARLYYLDWLRVIAILGVFLFHAVHPFDLTPWHIKNAEQSTAVTVFIAFMFPWGMPFFFLLAGAGSYFALRRRTAVAFARERFNRLLLPFIAGSILLMPVMLYFEWRHKLETGLLTSSFREFLLDRNVGFTPIWFGALGYH
;
A
#
# COMPACT_ATOMS: atom_id res chain seq x y z
N MET A 1 42.94 -32.47 34.52
CA MET A 1 42.36 -31.11 34.42
C MET A 1 41.32 -31.13 33.30
N PHE A 2 40.06 -31.41 33.62
CA PHE A 2 38.97 -31.51 32.63
C PHE A 2 38.46 -30.10 32.28
N LYS A 3 38.61 -29.68 31.03
CA LYS A 3 38.07 -28.43 30.52
C LYS A 3 36.60 -28.66 30.17
N SER A 4 35.70 -28.34 31.12
CA SER A 4 34.26 -28.30 30.87
C SER A 4 33.99 -27.28 29.76
N THR A 5 33.67 -27.77 28.57
CA THR A 5 33.18 -26.96 27.45
C THR A 5 31.67 -26.98 27.54
N SER A 6 31.09 -25.94 28.16
CA SER A 6 29.66 -25.72 28.11
C SER A 6 29.27 -25.37 26.67
N PRO A 7 28.32 -26.09 26.05
CA PRO A 7 27.78 -25.65 24.77
C PRO A 7 26.98 -24.39 25.04
N HIS A 8 27.52 -23.24 24.65
CA HIS A 8 26.73 -22.02 24.55
C HIS A 8 25.63 -22.30 23.53
N LEU A 9 24.43 -22.63 24.02
CA LEU A 9 23.22 -22.71 23.22
C LEU A 9 22.99 -21.30 22.66
N GLU A 10 23.57 -21.00 21.50
CA GLU A 10 23.14 -19.87 20.69
C GLU A 10 21.64 -20.05 20.48
N LYS A 11 20.86 -19.19 21.14
CA LYS A 11 19.42 -19.17 21.01
C LYS A 11 19.11 -18.66 19.61
N GLN A 12 19.12 -19.57 18.63
CA GLN A 12 18.87 -19.26 17.24
C GLN A 12 17.46 -18.66 17.16
N THR A 13 17.36 -17.36 16.91
CA THR A 13 16.06 -16.69 16.76
C THR A 13 15.36 -17.29 15.54
N ALA A 14 14.45 -18.24 15.76
CA ALA A 14 13.69 -18.88 14.71
C ALA A 14 12.85 -17.84 13.95
N ARG A 15 12.93 -17.89 12.62
CA ARG A 15 12.13 -17.05 11.73
C ARG A 15 10.65 -17.45 11.84
N LEU A 16 9.77 -16.47 12.02
CA LEU A 16 8.33 -16.69 12.16
C LEU A 16 7.66 -16.73 10.78
N TYR A 17 7.66 -17.90 10.14
CA TYR A 17 7.15 -18.06 8.77
C TYR A 17 5.68 -17.67 8.60
N TYR A 18 4.85 -17.83 9.63
CA TYR A 18 3.44 -17.45 9.56
C TYR A 18 3.26 -15.93 9.37
N LEU A 19 4.13 -15.09 9.96
CA LEU A 19 4.08 -13.63 9.76
C LEU A 19 4.45 -13.25 8.32
N ASP A 20 5.34 -14.02 7.70
CA ASP A 20 5.71 -13.79 6.30
C ASP A 20 4.56 -14.17 5.37
N TRP A 21 3.90 -15.31 5.61
CA TRP A 21 2.71 -15.70 4.86
C TRP A 21 1.53 -14.75 5.05
N LEU A 22 1.29 -14.26 6.27
CA LEU A 22 0.25 -13.24 6.50
C LEU A 22 0.51 -11.96 5.70
N ARG A 23 1.77 -11.54 5.56
CA ARG A 23 2.13 -10.41 4.69
C ARG A 23 1.87 -10.71 3.22
N VAL A 24 2.22 -11.90 2.74
CA VAL A 24 1.95 -12.30 1.35
C VAL A 24 0.45 -12.26 1.06
N ILE A 25 -0.37 -12.80 1.96
CA ILE A 25 -1.84 -12.77 1.86
C ILE A 25 -2.34 -11.33 1.89
N ALA A 26 -1.81 -10.48 2.79
CA ALA A 26 -2.18 -9.06 2.87
C ALA A 26 -1.93 -8.34 1.54
N ILE A 27 -0.73 -8.53 0.97
CA ILE A 27 -0.31 -7.90 -0.29
C ILE A 27 -1.16 -8.41 -1.45
N LEU A 28 -1.42 -9.72 -1.52
CA LEU A 28 -2.29 -10.30 -2.53
C LEU A 28 -3.73 -9.78 -2.41
N GLY A 29 -4.25 -9.64 -1.19
CA GLY A 29 -5.57 -9.08 -0.93
C GLY A 29 -5.70 -7.64 -1.44
N VAL A 30 -4.71 -6.78 -1.13
CA VAL A 30 -4.65 -5.40 -1.64
C VAL A 30 -4.52 -5.36 -3.16
N PHE A 31 -3.68 -6.22 -3.73
CA PHE A 31 -3.56 -6.32 -5.19
C PHE A 31 -4.90 -6.65 -5.85
N LEU A 32 -5.60 -7.67 -5.36
CA LEU A 32 -6.91 -8.07 -5.88
C LEU A 32 -7.95 -6.96 -5.65
N PHE A 33 -7.96 -6.33 -4.48
CA PHE A 33 -8.83 -5.20 -4.16
C PHE A 33 -8.72 -4.08 -5.22
N HIS A 34 -7.50 -3.63 -5.53
CA HIS A 34 -7.28 -2.59 -6.55
C HIS A 34 -7.52 -3.07 -7.98
N ALA A 35 -7.21 -4.33 -8.28
CA ALA A 35 -7.38 -4.88 -9.62
C ALA A 35 -8.85 -5.00 -10.04
N VAL A 36 -9.78 -5.18 -9.08
CA VAL A 36 -11.21 -5.37 -9.39
C VAL A 36 -12.03 -4.09 -9.36
N HIS A 37 -11.50 -2.99 -8.80
CA HIS A 37 -12.20 -1.70 -8.77
C HIS A 37 -12.70 -1.14 -10.11
N PRO A 38 -12.07 -1.39 -11.27
CA PRO A 38 -12.68 -1.00 -12.55
C PRO A 38 -14.08 -1.59 -12.78
N PHE A 39 -14.40 -2.72 -12.15
CA PHE A 39 -15.63 -3.49 -12.36
C PHE A 39 -16.68 -3.30 -11.26
N ASP A 40 -16.42 -2.50 -10.23
CA ASP A 40 -17.39 -2.26 -9.17
C ASP A 40 -18.28 -1.04 -9.47
N LEU A 41 -19.19 -0.69 -8.59
CA LEU A 41 -20.09 0.46 -8.77
C LEU A 41 -19.58 1.75 -8.09
N THR A 42 -18.49 1.68 -7.33
CA THR A 42 -17.95 2.85 -6.61
C THR A 42 -17.07 3.71 -7.52
N PRO A 43 -16.86 5.00 -7.17
CA PRO A 43 -15.95 5.88 -7.90
C PRO A 43 -14.54 5.30 -7.97
N TRP A 44 -13.93 5.36 -9.16
CA TRP A 44 -12.54 4.99 -9.39
C TRP A 44 -11.95 5.80 -10.53
N HIS A 45 -10.63 5.74 -10.70
CA HIS A 45 -9.92 6.48 -11.75
C HIS A 45 -10.39 6.10 -13.16
N ILE A 46 -10.51 4.80 -13.43
CA ILE A 46 -10.91 4.26 -14.73
C ILE A 46 -11.91 3.14 -14.47
N LYS A 47 -13.07 3.20 -15.13
CA LYS A 47 -14.14 2.23 -14.99
C LYS A 47 -14.33 1.43 -16.26
N ASN A 48 -14.63 0.16 -16.10
CA ASN A 48 -15.12 -0.67 -17.20
C ASN A 48 -16.59 -0.32 -17.49
N ALA A 49 -17.01 -0.52 -18.74
CA ALA A 49 -18.41 -0.35 -19.14
C ALA A 49 -19.33 -1.38 -18.47
N GLU A 50 -18.85 -2.61 -18.30
CA GLU A 50 -19.55 -3.66 -17.55
C GLU A 50 -19.08 -3.66 -16.09
N GLN A 51 -20.04 -3.50 -15.18
CA GLN A 51 -19.81 -3.46 -13.73
C GLN A 51 -20.67 -4.53 -13.03
N SER A 52 -20.27 -4.92 -11.83
CA SER A 52 -20.87 -6.03 -11.09
C SER A 52 -21.11 -5.68 -9.63
N THR A 53 -22.37 -5.88 -9.19
CA THR A 53 -22.75 -5.78 -7.78
C THR A 53 -21.97 -6.76 -6.90
N ALA A 54 -21.63 -7.95 -7.42
CA ALA A 54 -20.85 -8.93 -6.66
C ALA A 54 -19.44 -8.41 -6.35
N VAL A 55 -18.80 -7.71 -7.29
CA VAL A 55 -17.49 -7.09 -7.09
C VAL A 55 -17.60 -5.94 -6.07
N THR A 56 -18.66 -5.14 -6.14
CA THR A 56 -18.93 -4.08 -5.15
C THR A 56 -19.06 -4.64 -3.74
N VAL A 57 -19.79 -5.75 -3.56
CA VAL A 57 -19.92 -6.41 -2.25
C VAL A 57 -18.57 -6.94 -1.76
N PHE A 58 -17.76 -7.52 -2.65
CA PHE A 58 -16.41 -7.97 -2.32
C PHE A 58 -15.52 -6.82 -1.83
N ILE A 59 -15.50 -5.69 -2.54
CA ILE A 59 -14.74 -4.49 -2.14
C ILE A 59 -15.25 -3.94 -0.81
N ALA A 60 -16.57 -3.80 -0.65
CA ALA A 60 -17.16 -3.30 0.59
C ALA A 60 -16.79 -4.18 1.80
N PHE A 61 -16.70 -5.50 1.61
CA PHE A 61 -16.23 -6.43 2.62
C PHE A 61 -14.73 -6.29 2.91
N MET A 62 -13.89 -6.09 1.88
CA MET A 62 -12.42 -5.99 2.02
C MET A 62 -11.94 -4.66 2.60
N PHE A 63 -12.61 -3.56 2.27
CA PHE A 63 -12.24 -2.19 2.65
C PHE A 63 -11.86 -2.00 4.14
N PRO A 64 -12.65 -2.46 5.13
CA PRO A 64 -12.33 -2.23 6.55
C PRO A 64 -11.10 -2.99 7.05
N TRP A 65 -10.66 -4.06 6.37
CA TRP A 65 -9.58 -4.92 6.88
C TRP A 65 -8.19 -4.46 6.47
N GLY A 66 -8.06 -3.83 5.30
CA GLY A 66 -6.77 -3.55 4.65
C GLY A 66 -5.79 -2.85 5.60
N MET A 67 -6.03 -1.58 5.90
CA MET A 67 -5.12 -0.78 6.73
C MET A 67 -4.91 -1.36 8.13
N PRO A 68 -5.95 -1.76 8.90
CA PRO A 68 -5.75 -2.36 10.22
C PRO A 68 -4.86 -3.60 10.21
N PHE A 69 -4.99 -4.47 9.19
CA PHE A 69 -4.19 -5.68 9.08
C PHE A 69 -2.72 -5.36 8.80
N PHE A 70 -2.43 -4.40 7.91
CA PHE A 70 -1.05 -3.94 7.69
C PHE A 70 -0.45 -3.28 8.94
N PHE A 71 -1.24 -2.49 9.70
CA PHE A 71 -0.77 -1.92 10.96
C PHE A 71 -0.42 -3.00 12.00
N LEU A 72 -1.24 -4.05 12.12
CA LEU A 72 -0.95 -5.19 12.97
C LEU A 72 0.36 -5.88 12.56
N LEU A 73 0.55 -6.18 11.27
CA LEU A 73 1.75 -6.82 10.75
C LEU A 73 3.00 -5.95 10.89
N ALA A 74 2.85 -4.63 10.71
CA ALA A 74 3.91 -3.65 10.92
C ALA A 74 4.30 -3.55 12.41
N GLY A 75 3.32 -3.54 13.31
CA GLY A 75 3.53 -3.53 14.76
C GLY A 75 4.25 -4.78 15.24
N ALA A 76 3.77 -5.96 14.85
CA ALA A 76 4.41 -7.24 15.13
C ALA A 76 5.85 -7.27 14.61
N GLY A 77 6.08 -6.83 13.36
CA GLY A 77 7.42 -6.76 12.79
C GLY A 77 8.35 -5.79 13.52
N SER A 78 7.84 -4.65 13.96
CA SER A 78 8.60 -3.63 14.71
C SER A 78 9.00 -4.14 16.10
N TYR A 79 8.09 -4.83 16.79
CA TYR A 79 8.38 -5.45 18.09
C TYR A 79 9.58 -6.39 18.06
N PHE A 80 9.64 -7.28 17.06
CA PHE A 80 10.79 -8.19 16.91
C PHE A 80 12.06 -7.49 16.38
N ALA A 81 11.93 -6.39 15.63
CA ALA A 81 13.07 -5.64 15.12
C ALA A 81 13.77 -4.82 16.19
N LEU A 82 13.01 -4.13 17.04
CA LEU A 82 13.53 -3.28 18.13
C LEU A 82 14.19 -4.09 19.25
N ARG A 83 13.89 -5.37 19.38
CA ARG A 83 14.61 -6.29 20.29
C ARG A 83 16.06 -6.55 19.86
N ARG A 84 16.42 -6.26 18.60
CA ARG A 84 17.72 -6.58 18.01
C ARG A 84 18.48 -5.35 17.53
N ARG A 85 17.87 -4.17 17.52
CA ARG A 85 18.42 -2.94 16.93
C ARG A 85 17.96 -1.72 17.73
N THR A 86 18.74 -0.65 17.70
CA THR A 86 18.33 0.63 18.29
C THR A 86 17.18 1.25 17.49
N ALA A 87 16.35 2.08 18.15
CA ALA A 87 15.22 2.75 17.51
C ALA A 87 15.66 3.61 16.31
N VAL A 88 16.79 4.31 16.43
CA VAL A 88 17.34 5.15 15.35
C VAL A 88 17.77 4.32 14.14
N ALA A 89 18.46 3.20 14.37
CA ALA A 89 18.86 2.29 13.29
C ALA A 89 17.65 1.70 12.57
N PHE A 90 16.62 1.29 13.34
CA PHE A 90 15.36 0.81 12.80
C PHE A 90 14.64 1.88 11.96
N ALA A 91 14.51 3.10 12.47
CA ALA A 91 13.84 4.19 11.77
C ALA A 91 14.56 4.57 10.46
N ARG A 92 15.90 4.66 10.48
CA ARG A 92 16.69 5.00 9.28
C ARG A 92 16.57 3.95 8.18
N GLU A 93 16.58 2.67 8.54
CA GLU A 93 16.37 1.58 7.58
C GLU A 93 14.97 1.66 6.95
N ARG A 94 13.93 1.84 7.78
CA ARG A 94 12.55 1.96 7.29
C ARG A 94 12.37 3.16 6.39
N PHE A 95 12.94 4.31 6.75
CA PHE A 95 12.90 5.52 5.95
C PHE A 95 13.49 5.28 4.56
N ASN A 96 14.69 4.73 4.46
CA ASN A 96 15.35 4.48 3.17
C ASN A 96 14.62 3.43 2.33
N ARG A 97 13.98 2.44 2.96
CA ARG A 97 13.28 1.36 2.26
C ARG A 97 11.83 1.68 1.90
N LEU A 98 11.23 2.69 2.52
CA LEU A 98 9.82 3.06 2.29
C LEU A 98 9.73 4.41 1.59
N LEU A 99 10.34 5.46 2.15
CA LEU A 99 10.15 6.81 1.63
C LEU A 99 10.80 7.02 0.27
N LEU A 100 12.04 6.53 0.08
CA LEU A 100 12.73 6.71 -1.18
C LEU A 100 12.02 5.99 -2.34
N PRO A 101 11.63 4.70 -2.22
CA PRO A 101 10.82 4.04 -3.24
C PRO A 101 9.44 4.68 -3.43
N PHE A 102 8.80 5.17 -2.36
CA PHE A 102 7.52 5.86 -2.45
C PHE A 102 7.63 7.14 -3.29
N ILE A 103 8.58 8.02 -2.98
CA ILE A 103 8.77 9.27 -3.74
C ILE A 103 9.09 8.97 -5.21
N ALA A 104 10.02 8.04 -5.46
CA ALA A 104 10.39 7.65 -6.82
C ALA A 104 9.19 7.07 -7.58
N GLY A 105 8.45 6.15 -6.97
CA GLY A 105 7.24 5.56 -7.55
C GLY A 105 6.16 6.60 -7.82
N SER A 106 5.91 7.53 -6.90
CA SER A 106 4.92 8.58 -7.07
C SER A 106 5.27 9.50 -8.24
N ILE A 107 6.53 9.95 -8.35
CA ILE A 107 6.97 10.81 -9.45
C ILE A 107 6.87 10.09 -10.81
N LEU A 108 7.22 8.81 -10.86
CA LEU A 108 7.25 8.05 -12.12
C LEU A 108 5.87 7.56 -12.56
N LEU A 109 5.04 7.07 -11.62
CA LEU A 109 3.79 6.38 -11.94
C LEU A 109 2.58 7.31 -11.93
N MET A 110 2.55 8.34 -11.06
CA MET A 110 1.38 9.21 -10.95
C MET A 110 1.08 10.00 -12.22
N PRO A 111 2.06 10.63 -12.92
CA PRO A 111 1.75 11.37 -14.15
C PRO A 111 1.13 10.47 -15.22
N VAL A 112 1.61 9.23 -15.32
CA VAL A 112 1.08 8.22 -16.25
C VAL A 112 -0.35 7.87 -15.90
N MET A 113 -0.61 7.55 -14.63
CA MET A 113 -1.94 7.22 -14.13
C MET A 113 -2.94 8.38 -14.35
N LEU A 114 -2.55 9.60 -14.00
CA LEU A 114 -3.38 10.81 -14.15
C LEU A 114 -3.68 11.12 -15.62
N TYR A 115 -2.71 10.91 -16.51
CA TYR A 115 -2.93 11.07 -17.94
C TYR A 115 -4.01 10.12 -18.47
N PHE A 116 -3.94 8.83 -18.09
CA PHE A 116 -4.97 7.86 -18.47
C PHE A 116 -6.33 8.14 -17.84
N GLU A 117 -6.38 8.60 -16.58
CA GLU A 117 -7.62 9.04 -15.94
C GLU A 117 -8.26 10.21 -16.71
N TRP A 118 -7.47 11.24 -17.06
CA TRP A 118 -7.95 12.37 -17.86
C TRP A 118 -8.46 11.93 -19.24
N ARG A 119 -7.68 11.08 -19.94
CA ARG A 119 -8.07 10.52 -21.25
C ARG A 119 -9.40 9.77 -21.18
N HIS A 120 -9.56 8.91 -20.17
CA HIS A 120 -10.78 8.14 -19.97
C HIS A 120 -11.98 9.07 -19.75
N LYS A 121 -11.86 10.08 -18.87
CA LYS A 121 -12.95 11.03 -18.59
C LYS A 121 -13.33 11.87 -19.81
N LEU A 122 -12.35 12.21 -20.66
CA LEU A 122 -12.59 12.91 -21.92
C LEU A 122 -13.38 12.04 -22.90
N GLU A 123 -13.00 10.76 -23.03
CA GLU A 123 -13.64 9.80 -23.94
C GLU A 123 -15.06 9.42 -23.48
N THR A 124 -15.32 9.38 -22.18
CA THR A 124 -16.67 9.11 -21.63
C THR A 124 -17.53 10.37 -21.51
N GLY A 125 -17.03 11.54 -21.90
CA GLY A 125 -17.75 12.82 -21.79
C GLY A 125 -17.97 13.32 -20.37
N LEU A 126 -17.24 12.77 -19.38
CA LEU A 126 -17.30 13.20 -17.97
C LEU A 126 -16.53 14.51 -17.73
N LEU A 127 -15.66 14.89 -18.65
CA LEU A 127 -14.80 16.07 -18.55
C LEU A 127 -14.48 16.60 -19.94
N THR A 128 -14.43 17.93 -20.09
CA THR A 128 -14.07 18.62 -21.35
C THR A 128 -12.86 19.53 -21.22
N SER A 129 -12.25 19.58 -20.03
CA SER A 129 -11.11 20.46 -19.75
C SER A 129 -9.79 19.91 -20.28
N SER A 130 -8.82 20.82 -20.45
CA SER A 130 -7.47 20.44 -20.85
C SER A 130 -6.77 19.65 -19.74
N PHE A 131 -5.73 18.87 -20.10
CA PHE A 131 -4.95 18.12 -19.10
C PHE A 131 -4.35 19.03 -18.02
N ARG A 132 -3.93 20.24 -18.38
CA ARG A 132 -3.40 21.23 -17.42
C ARG A 132 -4.46 21.66 -16.41
N GLU A 133 -5.67 21.97 -16.88
CA GLU A 133 -6.77 22.34 -15.99
C GLU A 133 -7.18 21.17 -15.10
N PHE A 134 -7.25 19.95 -15.65
CA PHE A 134 -7.48 18.73 -14.88
C PHE A 134 -6.45 18.54 -13.75
N LEU A 135 -5.16 18.79 -14.02
CA LEU A 135 -4.12 18.72 -12.99
C LEU A 135 -4.23 19.83 -11.95
N LEU A 136 -4.56 21.06 -12.35
CA LEU A 136 -4.67 22.20 -11.45
C LEU A 136 -5.94 22.14 -10.59
N ASP A 137 -7.00 21.50 -11.08
CA ASP A 137 -8.26 21.32 -10.37
C ASP A 137 -8.19 20.24 -9.27
N ARG A 138 -7.14 19.40 -9.28
CA ARG A 138 -6.86 18.43 -8.20
C ARG A 138 -6.45 19.19 -6.95
N ASN A 139 -7.43 19.65 -6.17
CA ASN A 139 -7.24 20.22 -4.85
C ASN A 139 -6.89 19.12 -3.84
N VAL A 140 -5.64 18.66 -3.90
CA VAL A 140 -5.00 17.97 -2.78
C VAL A 140 -4.69 19.02 -1.72
N GLY A 141 -5.71 19.44 -0.97
CA GLY A 141 -5.54 20.40 0.12
C GLY A 141 -4.43 19.95 1.09
N PHE A 142 -3.98 20.85 1.97
CA PHE A 142 -2.92 20.56 2.95
C PHE A 142 -3.45 19.77 4.17
N THR A 143 -4.15 18.66 3.92
CA THR A 143 -4.69 17.74 4.93
C THR A 143 -3.83 16.48 4.97
N PRO A 144 -3.71 15.74 6.09
CA PRO A 144 -2.98 14.46 6.11
C PRO A 144 -3.48 13.45 5.06
N ILE A 145 -4.67 13.69 4.51
CA ILE A 145 -5.22 13.03 3.34
C ILE A 145 -4.32 13.22 2.12
N TRP A 146 -3.39 14.16 1.97
CA TRP A 146 -2.51 14.21 0.78
C TRP A 146 -1.64 12.94 0.63
N PHE A 147 -1.23 12.30 1.73
CA PHE A 147 -0.61 10.96 1.69
C PHE A 147 -1.60 9.89 1.21
N GLY A 148 -2.88 10.08 1.56
CA GLY A 148 -4.04 9.34 1.08
C GLY A 148 -4.36 9.66 -0.38
N ALA A 149 -4.86 10.84 -0.75
CA ALA A 149 -5.22 11.38 -2.06
C ALA A 149 -4.18 11.24 -3.20
N LEU A 150 -2.90 11.02 -2.91
CA LEU A 150 -1.95 10.58 -3.95
C LEU A 150 -2.06 9.06 -4.25
N GLY A 151 -2.64 8.27 -3.35
CA GLY A 151 -2.92 6.82 -3.43
C GLY A 151 -4.37 6.36 -3.10
N TYR A 152 -5.30 7.28 -2.86
CA TYR A 152 -6.77 7.12 -2.84
C TYR A 152 -7.18 7.26 -4.32
N HIS A 153 -8.04 6.45 -4.93
CA HIS A 153 -9.06 5.54 -4.38
C HIS A 153 -9.97 6.21 -3.37
#